data_AF-A0A424N7D5-F1
#
_entry.id   AF-A0A424N7D5-F1
#
_cell.length_a   1.000
_cell.length_b   1.000
_cell.length_c   1.000
_cell.angle_alpha   90.00
_cell.angle_beta   90.00
_cell.angle_gamma   90.00
#
_symmetry.space_group_name_H-M   'P 1'
#
loop_
_entity.id
_entity.type
_entity.pdbx_description
1 polymer ?
#
loop_
_entity_poly.entity_id
_entity_poly.type
_entity_poly.pdbx_seq_one_letter_code
_entity_poly.pdbx_strand_id
1 'polypeptide(L)'
;MSIDPITRKRIDPDQRLHQVNPDLCCHIRKVEVLDRALKGLNGWVSGQKRYQDQMRAGVELLEFDSERDCFKVNPLAHWTAKQIEGYFQGYGLPRHPLIASGYSSIGCWPCTSPVKAGESVREGRWRGQAKTECGLHRPLRHQQGGMS
;
A
#
# COMPACT_ATOMS: atom_id res chain seq x y z
N MET A 1 -15.69 -2.67 -14.09
CA MET A 1 -16.09 -1.38 -14.70
C MET A 1 -15.53 -0.28 -13.81
N SER A 2 -14.97 0.79 -14.38
CA SER A 2 -14.49 1.91 -13.57
C SER A 2 -15.66 2.79 -13.16
N ILE A 3 -15.71 3.23 -11.90
CA ILE A 3 -16.71 4.17 -11.39
C ILE A 3 -16.48 5.51 -12.08
N ASP A 4 -17.48 5.95 -12.84
CA ASP A 4 -17.42 7.23 -13.53
C ASP A 4 -17.38 8.40 -12.51
N PRO A 5 -16.87 9.58 -12.92
CA PRO A 5 -16.73 10.73 -12.01
C PRO A 5 -18.04 11.18 -11.34
N ILE A 6 -19.18 11.01 -12.01
CA ILE A 6 -20.49 11.39 -11.47
C ILE A 6 -20.89 10.39 -10.38
N THR A 7 -20.74 9.09 -10.63
CA THR A 7 -20.99 8.07 -9.61
C THR A 7 -20.05 8.22 -8.42
N ARG A 8 -18.77 8.54 -8.64
CA ARG A 8 -17.82 8.83 -7.56
C ARG A 8 -18.27 10.03 -6.71
N LYS A 9 -18.74 11.12 -7.34
CA LYS A 9 -19.26 12.29 -6.64
C LYS A 9 -20.55 11.98 -5.86
N ARG A 10 -21.39 11.07 -6.37
CA ARG A 10 -22.59 10.60 -5.66
C ARG A 10 -22.27 9.72 -4.44
N ILE A 11 -21.21 8.90 -4.53
CA ILE A 11 -20.78 8.00 -3.45
C ILE A 11 -20.11 8.78 -2.30
N ASP A 12 -19.42 9.88 -2.60
CA ASP A 12 -18.72 10.69 -1.59
C ASP A 12 -18.89 12.19 -1.84
N PRO A 13 -20.12 12.72 -1.70
CA PRO A 13 -20.42 14.12 -2.02
C PRO A 13 -19.64 15.10 -1.14
N ASP A 14 -19.45 14.75 0.13
CA ASP A 14 -18.80 15.60 1.13
C ASP A 14 -17.30 15.31 1.31
N GLN A 15 -16.74 14.38 0.53
CA GLN A 15 -15.34 13.95 0.61
C GLN A 15 -14.94 13.34 1.98
N ARG A 16 -15.92 12.81 2.71
CA ARG A 16 -15.78 12.24 4.06
C ARG A 16 -15.80 10.72 4.10
N LEU A 17 -15.86 10.04 2.95
CA LEU A 17 -15.92 8.58 2.91
C LEU A 17 -14.74 7.90 3.63
N HIS A 18 -13.57 8.54 3.71
CA HIS A 18 -12.44 8.04 4.49
C HIS A 18 -12.70 7.90 6.00
N GLN A 19 -13.71 8.60 6.54
CA GLN A 19 -14.12 8.55 7.94
C GLN A 19 -15.23 7.51 8.15
N VAL A 20 -16.18 7.45 7.22
CA VAL A 20 -17.38 6.62 7.34
C VAL A 20 -17.17 5.20 6.81
N ASN A 21 -16.47 5.06 5.68
CA ASN A 21 -16.17 3.78 5.05
C ASN A 21 -14.77 3.81 4.40
N PRO A 22 -13.70 3.68 5.21
CA PRO A 22 -12.31 3.79 4.74
C PRO A 22 -11.93 2.69 3.73
N ASP A 23 -12.61 1.53 3.77
CA ASP A 23 -12.43 0.45 2.80
C ASP A 23 -12.96 0.85 1.43
N LEU A 24 -14.21 1.30 1.35
CA LEU A 24 -14.79 1.78 0.09
C LEU A 24 -14.00 2.97 -0.44
N CYS A 25 -13.60 3.90 0.43
CA CYS A 25 -12.74 5.03 0.04
C CYS A 25 -11.44 4.57 -0.63
N CYS A 26 -10.73 3.59 -0.05
CA CYS A 26 -9.53 3.03 -0.64
C CYS A 26 -9.84 2.25 -1.93
N HIS A 27 -10.93 1.51 -1.99
CA HIS A 27 -11.33 0.77 -3.18
C HIS A 27 -11.48 1.70 -4.39
N ILE A 28 -12.33 2.73 -4.25
CA ILE A 28 -12.67 3.62 -5.37
C ILE A 28 -11.52 4.58 -5.76
N ARG A 29 -10.67 4.98 -4.80
CA ARG A 29 -9.59 5.96 -5.05
C ARG A 29 -8.24 5.32 -5.35
N LYS A 30 -8.03 4.05 -5.00
CA LYS A 30 -6.74 3.39 -5.11
C LYS A 30 -6.81 2.08 -5.87
N VAL A 31 -7.61 1.14 -5.38
CA VAL A 31 -7.63 -0.23 -5.91
C VAL A 31 -8.14 -0.24 -7.34
N GLU A 32 -9.32 0.32 -7.58
CA GLU A 32 -9.92 0.36 -8.91
C GLU A 32 -9.09 1.19 -9.90
N VAL A 33 -8.49 2.28 -9.42
CA VAL A 33 -7.60 3.12 -10.23
C VAL A 33 -6.38 2.33 -10.69
N LEU A 34 -5.77 1.57 -9.79
CA LEU A 34 -4.65 0.68 -10.11
C LEU A 34 -5.09 -0.45 -11.05
N ASP A 35 -6.22 -1.09 -10.78
CA ASP A 35 -6.75 -2.21 -11.57
C ASP A 35 -6.99 -1.77 -13.04
N ARG A 36 -7.50 -0.55 -13.24
CA ARG A 36 -7.63 0.03 -14.58
C ARG A 36 -6.28 0.33 -15.22
N ALA A 37 -5.33 0.87 -14.48
CA ALA A 37 -4.01 1.21 -15.01
C ALA A 37 -3.19 -0.02 -15.41
N LEU A 38 -3.40 -1.15 -14.72
CA LEU A 38 -2.71 -2.41 -14.98
C LEU A 38 -3.41 -3.31 -16.00
N LYS A 39 -4.63 -2.95 -16.44
CA LYS A 39 -5.40 -3.77 -17.39
C LYS A 39 -4.61 -4.01 -18.67
N GLY A 40 -4.34 -5.28 -18.98
CA GLY A 40 -3.64 -5.70 -20.19
C GLY A 40 -2.11 -5.64 -20.09
N LEU A 41 -1.55 -5.26 -18.94
CA LEU A 41 -0.11 -5.34 -18.70
C LEU A 41 0.27 -6.71 -18.16
N ASN A 42 1.47 -7.19 -18.50
CA ASN A 42 1.97 -8.48 -18.01
C ASN A 42 2.67 -8.38 -16.65
N GLY A 43 2.92 -7.17 -16.15
CA GLY A 43 3.36 -7.01 -14.78
C GLY A 43 3.57 -5.58 -14.30
N TRP A 44 3.87 -5.45 -13.01
CA TRP A 44 4.09 -4.19 -12.31
C TRP A 44 5.13 -4.32 -11.21
N VAL A 45 5.73 -3.19 -10.84
CA VAL A 45 6.79 -3.12 -9.83
C VAL A 45 6.25 -2.41 -8.58
N SER A 46 6.55 -2.95 -7.41
CA SER A 46 6.16 -2.37 -6.13
C SER A 46 7.38 -2.16 -5.22
N GLY A 47 7.30 -1.15 -4.37
CA GLY A 47 8.31 -0.85 -3.37
C GLY A 47 8.12 -1.57 -2.03
N GLN A 48 7.35 -2.67 -1.98
CA GLN A 48 7.15 -3.43 -0.75
C GLN A 48 8.48 -4.03 -0.23
N LYS A 49 8.62 -4.01 1.09
CA LYS A 49 9.80 -4.45 1.84
C LYS A 49 9.33 -5.28 3.03
N ARG A 50 9.99 -6.40 3.32
CA ARG A 50 9.56 -7.33 4.39
C ARG A 50 9.58 -6.71 5.78
N TYR A 51 10.54 -5.83 6.07
CA TYR A 51 10.70 -5.24 7.41
C TYR A 51 9.67 -4.15 7.77
N GLN A 52 8.79 -3.74 6.86
CA GLN A 52 7.87 -2.62 7.10
C GLN A 52 6.69 -2.98 8.01
N ASP A 53 6.33 -4.26 8.09
CA ASP A 53 5.19 -4.77 8.86
C ASP A 53 5.33 -6.29 9.02
N GLN A 54 4.83 -6.86 10.11
CA GLN A 54 4.73 -8.32 10.28
C GLN A 54 3.91 -8.96 9.15
N MET A 55 2.86 -8.27 8.70
CA MET A 55 2.01 -8.72 7.58
C MET A 55 2.74 -8.76 6.22
N ARG A 56 3.95 -8.19 6.14
CA ARG A 56 4.77 -8.13 4.92
C ARG A 56 5.96 -9.07 4.94
N ALA A 57 6.15 -9.84 6.01
CA ALA A 57 7.27 -10.77 6.14
C ALA A 57 7.31 -11.81 4.99
N GLY A 58 6.15 -12.20 4.47
CA GLY A 58 6.00 -13.15 3.35
C GLY A 58 6.00 -12.54 1.95
N VAL A 59 6.35 -11.25 1.78
CA VAL A 59 6.42 -10.64 0.43
C VAL A 59 7.57 -11.27 -0.36
N GLU A 60 7.26 -11.89 -1.49
CA GLU A 60 8.26 -12.50 -2.37
C GLU A 60 8.83 -11.51 -3.40
N LEU A 61 10.02 -11.79 -3.93
CA LEU A 61 10.65 -10.94 -4.96
C LEU A 61 9.80 -10.90 -6.24
N LEU A 62 9.19 -12.04 -6.59
CA LEU A 62 8.26 -12.18 -7.72
C LEU A 62 6.99 -12.86 -7.21
N GLU A 63 5.84 -12.25 -7.47
CA GLU A 63 4.52 -12.74 -7.11
C GLU A 63 3.64 -12.75 -8.36
N PHE A 64 2.66 -13.65 -8.45
CA PHE A 64 1.61 -13.56 -9.46
C PHE A 64 0.35 -12.92 -8.84
N ASP A 65 -0.07 -11.77 -9.36
CA ASP A 65 -1.27 -11.07 -8.90
C ASP A 65 -2.49 -11.62 -9.64
N SER A 66 -3.09 -12.67 -9.09
CA SER A 66 -4.20 -13.40 -9.73
C SER A 66 -5.45 -12.55 -9.95
N GLU A 67 -5.65 -11.49 -9.17
CA GLU A 67 -6.78 -10.57 -9.31
C GLU A 67 -6.59 -9.64 -10.52
N ARG A 68 -5.33 -9.45 -10.95
CA ARG A 68 -4.94 -8.57 -12.06
C ARG A 68 -4.37 -9.32 -13.26
N ASP A 69 -4.22 -10.63 -13.14
CA ASP A 69 -3.66 -11.52 -14.16
C ASP A 69 -2.30 -11.06 -14.69
N CYS A 70 -1.42 -10.64 -13.77
CA CYS A 70 -0.09 -10.12 -14.13
C CYS A 70 0.95 -10.39 -13.04
N PHE A 71 2.23 -10.36 -13.42
CA PHE A 71 3.33 -10.50 -12.47
C PHE A 71 3.56 -9.24 -11.66
N LYS A 72 3.92 -9.41 -10.40
CA LYS A 72 4.30 -8.32 -9.50
C LYS A 72 5.72 -8.54 -9.03
N VAL A 73 6.59 -7.57 -9.28
CA VAL A 73 8.00 -7.61 -8.87
C VAL A 73 8.19 -6.68 -7.67
N ASN A 74 8.85 -7.18 -6.62
CA ASN A 74 9.20 -6.43 -5.42
C ASN A 74 10.73 -6.40 -5.25
N PRO A 75 11.47 -5.56 -5.99
CA PRO A 75 12.94 -5.58 -6.01
C PRO A 75 13.57 -5.33 -4.64
N LEU A 76 12.83 -4.67 -3.75
CA LEU A 76 13.28 -4.29 -2.42
C LEU A 76 12.80 -5.28 -1.34
N ALA A 77 12.15 -6.40 -1.69
CA ALA A 77 11.54 -7.32 -0.72
C ALA A 77 12.52 -7.71 0.41
N HIS A 78 13.75 -8.06 0.07
CA HIS A 78 14.80 -8.49 1.00
C HIS A 78 15.70 -7.37 1.52
N TRP A 79 15.50 -6.13 1.09
CA TRP A 79 16.31 -5.02 1.57
C TRP A 79 15.96 -4.70 3.02
N THR A 80 16.98 -4.45 3.82
CA THR A 80 16.87 -3.98 5.20
C THR A 80 16.72 -2.46 5.27
N ALA A 81 16.28 -1.94 6.42
CA ALA A 81 16.23 -0.50 6.67
C ALA A 81 17.61 0.17 6.47
N LYS A 82 18.68 -0.50 6.89
CA LYS A 82 20.07 -0.02 6.74
C LYS A 82 20.50 0.07 5.27
N GLN A 83 20.14 -0.92 4.44
CA GLN A 83 20.45 -0.90 3.01
C GLN A 83 19.72 0.24 2.29
N ILE A 84 18.44 0.47 2.65
CA ILE A 84 17.69 1.61 2.11
C ILE A 84 18.34 2.92 2.52
N GLU A 85 18.69 3.09 3.80
CA GLU A 85 19.38 4.29 4.29
C GLU A 85 20.69 4.54 3.56
N GLY A 86 21.54 3.51 3.46
CA GLY A 86 22.81 3.60 2.75
C GLY A 86 22.65 3.98 1.27
N TYR A 87 21.59 3.50 0.62
CA TYR A 87 21.30 3.86 -0.77
C TYR A 87 20.85 5.32 -0.91
N PHE A 88 20.01 5.82 0.00
CA PHE A 88 19.65 7.25 0.01
C PHE A 88 20.89 8.14 0.16
N GLN A 89 21.79 7.80 1.09
CA GLN A 89 23.00 8.58 1.35
C GLN A 89 24.01 8.48 0.21
N GLY A 90 24.29 7.27 -0.27
CA GLY A 90 25.28 7.02 -1.32
C GLY A 90 24.93 7.67 -2.66
N TYR A 91 23.64 7.90 -2.93
CA TYR A 91 23.16 8.53 -4.17
C TYR A 91 22.55 9.92 -3.95
N GLY A 92 22.64 10.50 -2.75
CA GLY A 92 22.10 11.83 -2.45
C GLY A 92 20.59 11.96 -2.73
N LEU A 93 19.81 10.91 -2.49
CA LEU A 93 18.38 10.92 -2.80
C LEU A 93 17.61 11.78 -1.79
N PRO A 94 16.64 12.60 -2.24
CA PRO A 94 15.86 13.42 -1.34
C PRO A 94 14.86 12.58 -0.54
N ARG A 95 14.75 12.83 0.76
CA ARG A 95 13.67 12.27 1.59
C ARG A 95 12.39 13.06 1.38
N HIS A 96 11.26 12.39 1.57
CA HIS A 96 9.98 13.09 1.63
C HIS A 96 9.99 14.05 2.84
N PRO A 97 9.61 15.34 2.69
CA PRO A 97 9.72 16.33 3.78
C PRO A 97 9.02 15.93 5.08
N LEU A 98 7.85 15.29 4.97
CA LEU A 98 7.09 14.81 6.13
C LEU A 98 7.82 13.78 7.00
N ILE A 99 8.85 13.10 6.50
CA ILE A 99 9.67 12.21 7.35
C ILE A 99 10.28 13.00 8.51
N ALA A 100 10.79 14.20 8.24
CA ALA A 100 11.36 15.09 9.28
C ALA A 100 10.30 15.59 10.27
N SER A 101 9.02 15.56 9.88
CA SER A 101 7.88 15.90 10.74
C SER A 101 7.28 14.68 11.47
N GLY A 102 7.98 13.55 11.49
CA GLY A 102 7.58 12.34 12.23
C GLY A 102 6.64 11.39 11.48
N TYR A 103 6.40 11.58 10.18
CA TYR A 103 5.59 10.68 9.38
C TYR A 103 6.43 9.50 8.88
N SER A 104 6.49 8.40 9.64
CA SER A 104 7.30 7.22 9.31
C SER A 104 6.73 6.35 8.19
N SER A 105 5.42 6.41 7.93
CA SER A 105 4.73 5.77 6.81
C SER A 105 3.71 6.73 6.22
N ILE A 106 3.90 7.12 4.96
CA ILE A 106 3.09 8.16 4.31
C ILE A 106 1.99 7.52 3.44
N GLY A 107 0.75 8.01 3.60
CA GLY A 107 -0.42 7.61 2.81
C GLY A 107 -1.23 8.82 2.35
N CYS A 108 -2.55 8.70 2.29
CA CYS A 108 -3.41 9.85 2.03
C CYS A 108 -3.43 10.78 3.25
N TRP A 109 -3.50 12.10 3.01
CA TRP A 109 -3.55 13.12 4.05
C TRP A 109 -4.49 12.79 5.23
N PRO A 110 -5.77 12.41 5.03
CA PRO A 110 -6.68 12.24 6.16
C PRO A 110 -6.53 10.88 6.88
N CYS A 111 -5.69 9.98 6.38
CA CYS A 111 -5.50 8.63 6.93
C CYS A 111 -4.05 8.39 7.38
N THR A 112 -3.27 9.46 7.55
CA THR A 112 -1.85 9.41 7.90
C THR A 112 -1.57 10.46 8.96
N SER A 113 -0.91 10.07 10.04
CA SER A 113 -0.47 10.93 11.13
C SER A 113 1.00 10.66 11.46
N PRO A 114 1.70 11.58 12.14
CA PRO A 114 2.99 11.29 12.73
C PRO A 114 2.91 10.12 13.72
N VAL A 115 4.03 9.42 13.91
CA VAL A 115 4.18 8.43 14.97
C VAL A 115 4.81 9.06 16.21
N LYS A 116 4.44 8.55 17.39
CA LYS A 116 5.05 8.91 18.67
C LYS A 116 6.28 8.04 18.93
N ALA A 117 7.13 8.46 19.87
CA ALA A 117 8.24 7.65 20.33
C ALA A 117 7.74 6.29 20.84
N GLY A 118 8.36 5.20 20.37
CA GLY A 118 8.00 3.83 20.72
C GLY A 118 6.87 3.21 19.86
N GLU A 119 6.19 3.97 19.02
CA GLU A 119 5.20 3.42 18.08
C GLU A 119 5.86 2.73 16.88
N SER A 120 5.17 1.73 16.32
CA SER A 120 5.59 1.07 15.08
C SER A 120 5.59 2.06 13.90
N VAL A 121 6.36 1.75 12.85
CA VAL A 121 6.47 2.58 11.62
C VAL A 121 5.10 2.79 10.93
N ARG A 122 4.10 1.95 11.20
CA ARG A 122 2.79 2.04 10.55
C ARG A 122 1.66 2.50 11.46
N GLU A 123 1.88 2.72 12.76
CA GLU A 123 0.82 3.21 13.68
C GLU A 123 0.21 4.54 13.26
N GLY A 124 0.94 5.34 12.50
CA GLY A 124 0.41 6.59 11.95
C GLY A 124 -0.70 6.40 10.92
N ARG A 125 -0.88 5.19 10.36
CA ARG A 125 -1.84 4.87 9.30
C ARG A 125 -3.16 4.42 9.90
N TRP A 126 -4.26 5.05 9.47
CA TRP A 126 -5.62 4.75 9.96
C TRP A 126 -5.74 4.73 11.50
N ARG A 127 -5.00 5.63 12.18
CA ARG A 127 -5.00 5.74 13.64
C ARG A 127 -6.43 5.78 14.20
N GLY A 128 -6.70 4.91 15.18
CA GLY A 128 -8.02 4.80 15.81
C GLY A 128 -9.07 4.04 15.00
N GLN A 129 -8.68 3.39 13.89
CA GLN A 129 -9.55 2.52 13.09
C GLN A 129 -9.05 1.07 13.14
N ALA A 130 -9.93 0.10 12.90
CA ALA A 130 -9.56 -1.31 12.80
C ALA A 130 -8.80 -1.68 11.50
N LYS A 131 -8.72 -0.75 10.54
CA LYS A 131 -8.13 -0.97 9.22
C LYS A 131 -6.61 -0.95 9.26
N THR A 132 -5.98 -1.99 8.73
CA THR A 132 -4.52 -2.16 8.73
C THR A 132 -3.86 -2.06 7.34
N GLU A 133 -4.61 -2.34 6.28
CA GLU A 133 -4.12 -2.32 4.90
C GLU A 133 -5.08 -1.66 3.92
N CYS A 134 -4.54 -1.08 2.84
CA CYS A 134 -5.32 -0.29 1.87
C CYS A 134 -5.95 -1.09 0.73
N GLY A 135 -5.60 -2.37 0.57
CA GLY A 135 -6.10 -3.24 -0.51
C GLY A 135 -5.33 -3.16 -1.83
N LEU A 136 -4.32 -2.29 -1.97
CA LEU A 136 -3.47 -2.24 -3.18
C LEU A 136 -2.67 -3.53 -3.37
N HIS A 137 -2.17 -4.06 -2.26
CA HIS A 137 -1.39 -5.30 -2.22
C HIS A 137 -2.30 -6.40 -1.68
N ARG A 138 -2.66 -7.34 -2.55
CA ARG A 138 -3.45 -8.51 -2.19
C ARG A 138 -2.45 -9.67 -2.05
N PRO A 139 -2.33 -10.32 -0.88
CA PRO A 139 -1.42 -11.44 -0.72
C PRO A 139 -1.83 -12.58 -1.64
N LEU A 140 -0.86 -13.42 -2.02
CA LEU A 140 -1.10 -14.63 -2.78
C LEU A 140 -2.17 -15.47 -2.07
N ARG A 141 -3.23 -15.85 -2.78
CA ARG A 141 -4.00 -17.03 -2.38
C ARG A 141 -3.10 -18.22 -2.67
N HIS A 142 -2.44 -18.77 -1.65
CA HIS A 142 -1.95 -20.13 -1.77
C HIS A 142 -3.18 -20.99 -2.06
N GLN A 143 -3.24 -21.59 -3.26
CA GLN A 143 -4.09 -22.75 -3.46
C GLN A 143 -3.66 -23.75 -2.38
N GLN A 144 -4.48 -23.94 -1.35
CA GLN A 144 -4.39 -25.15 -0.56
C GLN A 144 -4.63 -26.28 -1.56
N GLY A 145 -3.56 -26.96 -1.96
CA GLY A 145 -3.67 -28.20 -2.68
C GLY A 145 -4.56 -29.11 -1.84
N GLY A 146 -5.71 -29.47 -2.40
CA GLY A 146 -6.54 -30.52 -1.83
C GLY A 146 -5.69 -31.77 -1.73
N MET A 147 -5.37 -32.16 -0.51
CA MET A 147 -4.98 -33.54 -0.22
C MET A 147 -6.26 -34.36 -0.34
N SER A 148 -6.36 -35.10 -1.43
CA SER A 148 -7.09 -36.37 -1.51
C SER A 148 -6.60 -37.32 -0.43
#